data_AF-A0A8H6FMH2-F1
#
_entry.id   AF-A0A8H6FMH2-F1
#
_cell.length_a   1.000
_cell.length_b   1.000
_cell.length_c   1.000
_cell.angle_alpha   90.00
_cell.angle_beta   90.00
_cell.angle_gamma   90.00
#
_symmetry.space_group_name_H-M   'P 1'
#
loop_
_entity.id
_entity.type
_entity.pdbx_description
1 polymer ?
#
loop_
_entity_poly.entity_id
_entity_poly.type
_entity_poly.pdbx_seq_one_letter_code
_entity_poly.pdbx_strand_id
1 'polypeptide(L)'
;MADDEDKLVTKPFKFVTGFDARFPNQNQTKHCWQNYVDYHKCILAKGEDFAPCRQFFLAYRSLCPSAWCERWDDQRENGNFPVDLE
;
A
#
# COMPACT_ATOMS: atom_id res chain seq x y z
N MET A 1 1.67 21.18 28.77
CA MET A 1 0.72 20.27 29.42
C MET A 1 0.80 18.94 28.68
N ALA A 2 1.21 17.88 29.37
CA ALA A 2 0.95 16.51 28.94
C ALA A 2 -0.38 16.05 29.57
N ASP A 3 -0.95 14.96 29.06
CA ASP A 3 -2.17 14.24 29.50
C ASP A 3 -3.48 14.78 28.88
N ASP A 4 -4.45 14.01 28.37
CA ASP A 4 -4.63 12.62 27.93
C ASP A 4 -6.09 12.61 27.42
N GLU A 5 -6.32 12.40 26.11
CA GLU A 5 -7.55 11.79 25.59
C GLU A 5 -7.41 11.57 24.07
N ASP A 6 -6.37 10.86 23.63
CA ASP A 6 -6.52 10.08 22.40
C ASP A 6 -7.44 8.90 22.76
N LYS A 7 -8.73 9.19 22.91
CA LYS A 7 -9.75 8.15 22.86
C LYS A 7 -9.45 7.40 21.58
N LEU A 8 -9.21 6.09 21.70
CA LEU A 8 -9.30 5.13 20.60
C LEU A 8 -10.74 5.17 20.07
N VAL A 9 -11.12 6.28 19.45
CA VAL A 9 -12.33 6.43 18.67
C VAL A 9 -12.07 5.52 17.51
N THR A 10 -12.81 4.42 17.46
CA THR A 10 -12.91 3.56 16.28
C THR A 10 -13.51 4.42 15.17
N LYS A 11 -12.68 5.26 14.54
CA LYS A 11 -13.03 5.98 13.33
C LYS A 11 -13.42 4.89 12.32
N PRO A 12 -14.52 5.07 11.58
CA PRO A 12 -14.96 4.05 10.64
C PRO A 12 -13.80 3.71 9.69
N PHE A 13 -13.51 2.41 9.55
CA PHE A 13 -12.49 1.94 8.63
C PHE A 13 -12.91 2.35 7.22
N LYS A 14 -12.28 3.42 6.72
CA LYS A 14 -12.56 3.92 5.38
C LYS A 14 -11.67 3.16 4.42
N PHE A 15 -12.28 2.26 3.65
CA PHE A 15 -11.63 1.76 2.44
C PHE A 15 -11.32 2.96 1.55
N VAL A 16 -10.04 3.28 1.41
CA VAL A 16 -9.58 4.39 0.57
C VAL A 16 -9.60 3.99 -0.91
N THR A 17 -9.62 2.68 -1.18
CA THR A 17 -9.65 2.14 -2.55
C THR A 17 -11.07 2.08 -3.08
N GLY A 18 -11.34 2.83 -4.14
CA GLY A 18 -12.55 2.68 -4.94
C GLY A 18 -12.51 1.43 -5.82
N PHE A 19 -13.53 1.29 -6.66
CA PHE A 19 -13.58 0.27 -7.71
C PHE A 19 -12.53 0.56 -8.79
N ASP A 20 -11.57 -0.35 -8.97
CA ASP A 20 -10.62 -0.31 -10.09
C ASP A 20 -11.13 -1.20 -11.23
N ALA A 21 -11.48 -0.58 -12.36
CA ALA A 21 -11.99 -1.26 -13.54
C ALA A 21 -10.97 -2.24 -14.17
N ARG A 22 -9.67 -2.14 -13.84
CA ARG A 22 -8.63 -3.11 -14.25
C ARG A 22 -8.80 -4.45 -13.54
N PHE A 23 -9.42 -4.46 -12.36
CA PHE A 23 -9.59 -5.64 -11.51
C PHE A 23 -11.07 -5.85 -11.14
N PRO A 24 -11.95 -6.15 -12.13
CA PRO A 24 -13.39 -6.28 -11.90
C PRO A 24 -13.80 -7.56 -11.17
N ASN A 25 -12.89 -8.54 -11.08
CA ASN A 25 -13.17 -9.84 -10.48
C ASN A 25 -13.11 -9.77 -8.94
N GLN A 26 -13.82 -10.67 -8.26
CA GLN A 26 -13.78 -10.74 -6.78
C GLN A 26 -12.38 -11.04 -6.22
N ASN A 27 -11.51 -11.69 -7.00
CA ASN A 27 -10.13 -11.93 -6.60
C ASN A 27 -9.28 -10.67 -6.77
N GLN A 28 -9.05 -9.95 -5.67
CA GLN A 28 -8.28 -8.71 -5.61
C GLN A 28 -6.76 -8.92 -5.39
N THR A 29 -6.27 -10.16 -5.47
CA THR A 29 -4.83 -10.47 -5.28
C THR A 29 -3.94 -9.66 -6.23
N LYS A 30 -4.32 -9.58 -7.52
CA LYS A 30 -3.57 -8.77 -8.50
C LYS A 30 -3.68 -7.27 -8.24
N HIS A 31 -4.83 -6.81 -7.73
CA HIS A 31 -5.02 -5.40 -7.38
C HIS A 31 -4.13 -4.99 -6.21
N CYS A 32 -4.04 -5.83 -5.18
CA CYS A 32 -3.11 -5.66 -4.07
C CYS A 32 -1.65 -5.61 -4.55
N TRP A 33 -1.21 -6.64 -5.29
CA TRP A 33 0.16 -6.74 -5.80
C TRP A 33 0.56 -5.54 -6.66
N GLN A 34 -0.32 -5.12 -7.58
CA GLN A 34 -0.02 -4.01 -8.48
C GLN A 34 0.13 -2.68 -7.73
N ASN A 35 -0.75 -2.39 -6.75
CA ASN A 35 -0.63 -1.17 -5.96
C ASN A 35 0.65 -1.13 -5.11
N TYR A 36 1.09 -2.28 -4.58
CA TYR A 36 2.35 -2.37 -3.83
C TYR A 36 3.55 -2.03 -4.74
N VAL A 37 3.61 -2.65 -5.92
CA VAL A 37 4.65 -2.37 -6.92
C VAL A 37 4.61 -0.92 -7.38
N ASP A 38 3.42 -0.39 -7.71
CA ASP A 38 3.23 0.98 -8.19
C ASP A 38 3.66 2.02 -7.14
N TYR A 39 3.39 1.76 -5.85
CA TYR A 39 3.89 2.60 -4.76
C TYR A 39 5.42 2.67 -4.75
N HIS A 40 6.08 1.52 -4.78
CA HIS A 40 7.55 1.46 -4.73
C HIS A 40 8.22 2.03 -5.98
N LYS A 41 7.64 1.87 -7.16
CA LYS A 41 8.09 2.56 -8.38
C LYS A 41 7.93 4.07 -8.28
N CYS A 42 6.80 4.52 -7.72
CA CYS A 42 6.49 5.93 -7.58
C CYS A 42 7.47 6.65 -6.65
N ILE A 43 7.79 6.07 -5.49
CA ILE A 43 8.76 6.66 -4.55
C ILE A 43 10.18 6.69 -5.12
N LEU A 44 10.58 5.67 -5.89
CA LEU A 44 11.91 5.63 -6.53
C LEU A 44 12.04 6.67 -7.65
N ALA A 45 10.99 6.84 -8.46
CA ALA A 45 11.03 7.75 -9.61
C ALA A 45 10.78 9.22 -9.25
N LYS A 46 9.96 9.50 -8.22
CA LYS A 46 9.48 10.87 -7.90
C LYS A 46 9.83 11.34 -6.48
N GLY A 47 10.26 10.45 -5.59
CA GLY A 47 10.48 10.74 -4.17
C GLY A 47 9.22 10.59 -3.31
N GLU A 48 9.42 10.49 -1.99
CA GLU A 48 8.36 10.21 -1.00
C GLU A 48 7.32 11.36 -0.87
N ASP A 49 7.71 12.59 -1.22
CA ASP A 49 6.85 13.78 -1.13
C ASP A 49 5.77 13.87 -2.23
N PHE A 50 5.80 12.98 -3.23
CA PHE A 50 4.86 13.05 -4.33
C PHE A 50 3.46 12.60 -3.88
N ALA A 51 2.53 13.57 -3.80
CA ALA A 51 1.18 13.37 -3.28
C ALA A 51 0.41 12.20 -3.95
N PRO A 52 0.56 11.93 -5.26
CA PRO A 52 -0.04 10.75 -5.90
C PRO A 52 0.52 9.40 -5.41
N CYS A 53 1.78 9.31 -4.98
CA CYS A 53 2.32 8.05 -4.43
C CYS A 53 1.56 7.63 -3.16
N ARG A 54 1.09 8.60 -2.35
CA ARG A 54 0.28 8.32 -1.16
C ARG A 54 -1.03 7.59 -1.46
N GLN A 55 -1.60 7.76 -2.65
CA GLN A 55 -2.79 7.01 -3.04
C GLN A 55 -2.49 5.51 -3.14
N PHE A 56 -1.37 5.14 -3.76
CA PHE A 56 -0.94 3.74 -3.85
C PHE A 56 -0.61 3.17 -2.48
N PHE A 57 0.01 3.97 -1.59
CA PHE A 57 0.28 3.59 -0.21
C PHE A 57 -0.99 3.18 0.55
N LEU A 58 -1.99 4.07 0.56
CA LEU A 58 -3.27 3.81 1.20
C LEU A 58 -3.99 2.63 0.54
N ALA A 59 -3.81 2.47 -0.77
CA ALA A 59 -4.46 1.41 -1.52
C ALA A 59 -3.96 0.02 -1.13
N TYR A 60 -2.64 -0.23 -1.24
CA TYR A 60 -2.10 -1.54 -0.91
C TYR A 60 -2.26 -1.86 0.58
N ARG A 61 -2.16 -0.86 1.48
CA ARG A 61 -2.34 -1.06 2.93
C ARG A 61 -3.76 -1.53 3.30
N SER A 62 -4.76 -1.15 2.51
CA SER A 62 -6.16 -1.54 2.75
C SER A 62 -6.58 -2.83 2.04
N LEU A 63 -5.93 -3.16 0.91
CA LEU A 63 -6.26 -4.34 0.10
C LEU A 63 -5.40 -5.57 0.46
N CYS A 64 -4.15 -5.35 0.82
CA CYS A 64 -3.18 -6.42 1.03
C CYS A 64 -3.20 -6.94 2.47
N PRO A 65 -3.13 -8.27 2.67
CA PRO A 65 -2.79 -8.85 3.96
C PRO A 65 -1.42 -8.35 4.43
N SER A 66 -1.26 -8.03 5.72
CA SER A 66 0.02 -7.53 6.27
C SER A 66 1.17 -8.50 6.03
N ALA A 67 0.92 -9.80 6.22
CA ALA A 67 1.91 -10.86 6.04
C ALA A 67 2.46 -10.93 4.60
N TRP A 68 1.70 -10.47 3.60
CA TRP A 68 2.19 -10.41 2.23
C TRP A 68 3.12 -9.22 2.03
N CYS A 69 2.74 -8.05 2.55
CA CYS A 69 3.58 -6.86 2.50
C CYS A 69 4.92 -7.12 3.20
N GLU A 70 4.91 -7.65 4.42
CA GLU A 70 6.12 -7.96 5.19
C GLU A 70 7.07 -8.89 4.41
N ARG A 71 6.53 -9.97 3.83
CA ARG A 71 7.31 -10.88 3.00
C ARG A 71 7.91 -10.20 1.76
N TRP A 72 7.16 -9.31 1.12
CA TRP A 72 7.65 -8.57 -0.05
C TRP A 72 8.68 -7.51 0.34
N ASP A 73 8.56 -6.91 1.52
CA ASP A 73 9.53 -5.99 2.08
C ASP A 73 10.87 -6.73 2.32
N ASP A 74 10.84 -7.89 2.99
CA ASP A 74 12.01 -8.75 3.18
C ASP A 74 12.68 -9.13 1.85
N GLN A 75 11.88 -9.46 0.83
CA GLN A 75 12.38 -9.80 -0.51
C GLN A 75 13.06 -8.62 -1.20
N ARG A 76 12.55 -7.40 -1.00
CA ARG A 76 13.15 -6.17 -1.54
C ARG A 76 14.45 -5.83 -0.82
N GLU A 77 14.48 -5.94 0.51
CA GLU A 77 15.70 -5.71 1.30
C GLU A 77 16.81 -6.72 0.96
N ASN A 78 16.44 -7.98 0.70
CA ASN A 78 17.39 -9.02 0.27
C ASN A 78 17.75 -8.95 -1.23
N GLY A 79 17.17 -8.03 -2.01
CA GLY A 79 17.43 -7.91 -3.45
C GLY A 79 16.91 -9.07 -4.31
N ASN A 80 15.99 -9.89 -3.79
CA ASN A 80 15.39 -11.04 -4.49
C ASN A 80 13.94 -10.77 -4.89
N PHE A 81 13.59 -9.52 -5.16
CA PHE A 81 12.25 -9.15 -5.57
C PHE A 81 12.05 -9.45 -7.07
N PRO A 82 11.00 -10.17 -7.48
CA PRO A 82 10.85 -10.67 -8.85
C PRO A 82 10.42 -9.60 -9.87
N VAL A 83 10.28 -8.34 -9.46
CA VAL A 83 9.83 -7.24 -10.31
C VAL A 83 10.88 -6.15 -10.36
N ASP A 84 11.10 -5.64 -11.57
CA ASP A 84 11.97 -4.51 -11.79
C ASP A 84 11.32 -3.22 -11.25
N LEU A 85 12.01 -2.59 -10.29
CA LEU A 85 11.60 -1.35 -9.63
C LEU A 85 12.37 -0.13 -10.16
N GLU A 86 13.33 -0.34 -11.07
CA GLU A 86 14.15 0.69 -11.74
C GLU A 86 13.40 1.36 -12.91
#